data_AF-A0A834FQL0-F1
#
_entry.id   AF-A0A834FQL0-F1
#
_cell.length_a   1.000
_cell.length_b   1.000
_cell.length_c   1.000
_cell.angle_alpha   90.00
_cell.angle_beta   90.00
_cell.angle_gamma   90.00
#
_symmetry.space_group_name_H-M   'P 1'
#
loop_
_entity.id
_entity.type
_entity.pdbx_description
1 polymer ?
#
loop_
_entity_poly.entity_id
_entity_poly.type
_entity_poly.pdbx_seq_one_letter_code
_entity_poly.pdbx_strand_id
1 'polypeptide(L)'
;METVMVIVSNGLFRFTKQVEENKKTYDSKLRDFLELSNQSAAQKMSLEDEIKRCQTLLTSAARRSHTAQLVLAEISRDQKLTGLHRELTDSRTLLSKLDEVIHRFPNKGLEVIREECKINIKEAEKKISAAQKHYRELIDQQKNIRSEKLQNHNSNQPEAAAPSKPLSAAAKVFVPQATGPSSRSASTQSSAAAAEAAAPPSKKKLPNRKLDSHSSVFDKAMESLTAMFPHYSKPDLLRFIQELRTTRGGNLNNMTLQDMVSGVAQLILDHQDKLSAAKANAVGRGSPAHTPPLLTHSTVWQPVRSQRAPGSKALNVEDPCIICHEDMDPDDTSVLECRHSFHTECIKSWLKEQRTCPTCRTHALLTDDFPKLPGRRHLAL
;
A
#
# COMPACT_ATOMS: atom_id res chain seq x y z
N MET A 1 -71.02 37.88 39.62
CA MET A 1 -70.57 36.50 39.30
C MET A 1 -70.00 36.41 37.88
N GLU A 2 -70.62 37.03 36.87
CA GLU A 2 -70.16 36.97 35.47
C GLU A 2 -68.72 37.48 35.25
N THR A 3 -68.34 38.61 35.85
CA THR A 3 -66.97 39.16 35.72
C THR A 3 -65.89 38.22 36.25
N VAL A 4 -66.18 37.48 37.33
CA VAL A 4 -65.25 36.51 37.93
C VAL A 4 -65.11 35.28 37.03
N MET A 5 -66.22 34.80 36.44
CA MET A 5 -66.17 33.71 35.45
C MET A 5 -65.35 34.08 34.21
N VAL A 6 -65.53 35.29 33.66
CA VAL A 6 -64.77 35.76 32.48
C VAL A 6 -63.27 35.84 32.77
N ILE A 7 -62.87 36.29 33.96
CA ILE A 7 -61.46 36.35 34.36
C ILE A 7 -60.86 34.95 34.48
N VAL A 8 -61.58 34.01 35.10
CA VAL A 8 -61.13 32.61 35.24
C VAL A 8 -61.04 31.92 33.87
N SER A 9 -62.01 32.09 32.99
CA SER A 9 -61.98 31.54 31.62
C SER A 9 -60.83 32.11 30.79
N ASN A 10 -60.57 33.42 30.88
CA ASN A 10 -59.45 34.06 30.19
C ASN A 10 -58.09 33.64 30.77
N GLY A 11 -58.01 33.35 32.08
CA GLY A 11 -56.82 32.78 32.72
C GLY A 11 -56.55 31.35 32.28
N LEU A 12 -57.59 30.51 32.25
CA LEU A 12 -57.50 29.12 31.80
C LEU A 12 -57.10 29.03 30.32
N PHE A 13 -57.69 29.85 29.45
CA PHE A 13 -57.33 29.91 28.03
C PHE A 13 -55.86 30.30 27.82
N ARG A 14 -55.36 31.30 28.56
CA ARG A 14 -53.94 31.70 28.52
C ARG A 14 -53.02 30.58 29.00
N PHE A 15 -53.38 29.88 30.07
CA PHE A 15 -52.62 28.74 30.57
C PHE A 15 -52.59 27.58 29.57
N THR A 16 -53.73 27.22 28.98
CA THR A 16 -53.81 26.17 27.95
C THR A 16 -52.96 26.50 26.73
N LYS A 17 -52.98 27.76 26.26
CA LYS A 17 -52.13 28.22 25.15
C LYS A 17 -50.64 28.11 25.49
N GLN A 18 -50.25 28.51 26.70
CA GLN A 18 -48.86 28.38 27.16
C GLN A 18 -48.41 26.92 27.24
N VAL A 19 -49.27 26.02 27.72
CA VAL A 19 -48.98 24.57 27.75
C VAL A 19 -48.80 24.02 26.34
N GLU A 20 -49.62 24.45 25.38
CA GLU A 20 -49.51 24.02 23.98
C GLU A 20 -48.24 24.55 23.30
N GLU A 21 -47.86 25.81 23.56
CA GLU A 21 -46.61 26.40 23.08
C GLU A 21 -45.37 25.72 23.71
N ASN A 22 -45.42 25.43 25.01
CA ASN A 22 -44.38 24.67 25.69
C ASN A 22 -44.26 23.26 25.11
N LYS A 23 -45.40 22.57 24.88
CA LYS A 23 -45.42 21.24 24.25
C LYS A 23 -44.78 21.28 22.86
N LYS A 24 -45.17 22.23 22.00
CA LYS A 24 -44.56 22.43 20.67
C LYS A 24 -43.05 22.64 20.76
N THR A 25 -42.61 23.42 21.75
CA THR A 25 -41.18 23.69 21.99
C THR A 25 -40.44 22.41 22.42
N TYR A 26 -40.99 21.64 23.36
CA TYR A 26 -40.39 20.37 23.80
C TYR A 26 -40.38 19.33 22.67
N ASP A 27 -41.46 19.22 21.90
CA ASP A 27 -41.55 18.31 20.76
C ASP A 27 -40.50 18.66 19.70
N SER A 28 -40.23 19.96 19.47
CA SER A 28 -39.14 20.39 18.59
C SER A 28 -37.78 20.00 19.12
N LYS A 29 -37.48 20.32 20.39
CA LYS A 29 -36.20 19.95 21.02
C LYS A 29 -35.97 18.44 21.04
N LEU A 30 -37.03 17.65 21.21
CA LEU A 30 -36.96 16.19 21.15
C LEU A 30 -36.62 15.70 19.75
N ARG A 31 -37.24 16.28 18.70
CA ARG A 31 -36.89 15.94 17.31
C ARG A 31 -35.43 16.26 17.01
N ASP A 32 -34.97 17.45 17.40
CA ASP A 32 -33.58 17.87 17.20
C ASP A 32 -32.61 16.90 17.92
N PHE A 33 -32.91 16.54 19.17
CA PHE A 33 -32.10 15.59 19.93
C PHE A 33 -32.05 14.20 19.28
N LEU A 34 -33.19 13.69 18.80
CA LEU A 34 -33.25 12.40 18.11
C LEU A 34 -32.45 12.43 16.80
N GLU A 35 -32.52 13.53 16.05
CA GLU A 35 -31.73 13.71 14.84
C GLU A 35 -30.23 13.72 15.15
N LEU A 36 -29.78 14.51 16.14
CA LEU A 36 -28.37 14.53 16.56
C LEU A 36 -27.89 13.16 17.06
N SER A 37 -28.74 12.43 17.80
CA SER A 37 -28.44 11.08 18.28
C SER A 37 -28.23 10.11 17.11
N ASN A 38 -29.13 10.16 16.11
CA ASN A 38 -29.02 9.34 14.90
C ASN A 38 -27.78 9.69 14.07
N GLN A 39 -27.47 10.98 13.91
CA GLN A 39 -26.25 11.44 13.23
C GLN A 39 -24.99 10.96 13.96
N SER A 40 -24.96 11.06 15.29
CA SER A 40 -23.84 10.60 16.12
C SER A 40 -23.66 9.08 16.01
N ALA A 41 -24.76 8.32 16.00
CA ALA A 41 -24.73 6.87 15.80
C ALA A 41 -24.17 6.50 14.41
N ALA A 42 -24.58 7.21 13.35
CA ALA A 42 -24.06 7.01 12.00
C ALA A 42 -22.56 7.33 11.90
N GLN A 43 -22.12 8.43 12.51
CA GLN A 43 -20.69 8.79 12.56
C GLN A 43 -19.87 7.74 13.32
N LYS A 44 -20.38 7.26 14.47
CA LYS A 44 -19.74 6.19 15.24
C LYS A 44 -19.55 4.93 14.40
N MET A 45 -20.60 4.46 13.72
CA MET A 45 -20.53 3.30 12.84
C MET A 45 -19.49 3.50 11.71
N SER A 46 -19.49 4.67 11.08
CA SER A 46 -18.50 4.98 10.03
C SER A 46 -17.06 4.98 10.54
N LEU A 47 -16.82 5.49 11.75
CA LEU A 47 -15.48 5.49 12.37
C LEU A 47 -15.06 4.08 12.77
N GLU A 48 -15.97 3.26 13.28
CA GLU A 48 -15.69 1.85 13.60
C GLU A 48 -15.29 1.06 12.35
N ASP A 49 -15.96 1.29 11.22
CA ASP A 49 -15.59 0.65 9.96
C ASP A 49 -14.25 1.16 9.40
N GLU A 50 -13.94 2.45 9.57
CA GLU A 50 -12.61 2.98 9.23
C GLU A 50 -11.51 2.36 10.09
N ILE A 51 -11.75 2.20 11.40
CA ILE A 51 -10.81 1.54 12.31
C ILE A 51 -10.56 0.10 11.86
N LYS A 52 -11.61 -0.66 11.52
CA LYS A 52 -11.47 -2.03 11.00
C LYS A 52 -10.66 -2.06 9.70
N ARG A 53 -10.94 -1.15 8.75
CA ARG A 53 -10.16 -1.04 7.50
C ARG A 53 -8.69 -0.77 7.79
N CYS A 54 -8.40 0.17 8.68
CA CYS A 54 -7.03 0.48 9.09
C CYS A 54 -6.34 -0.74 9.74
N GLN A 55 -7.04 -1.50 10.59
CA GLN A 55 -6.51 -2.72 11.20
C GLN A 55 -6.14 -3.76 10.14
N THR A 56 -7.03 -4.05 9.18
CA THR A 56 -6.75 -4.98 8.08
C THR A 56 -5.54 -4.53 7.23
N LEU A 57 -5.44 -3.23 6.95
CA LEU A 57 -4.29 -2.67 6.23
C LEU A 57 -2.99 -2.81 7.03
N LEU A 58 -3.01 -2.59 8.34
CA LEU A 58 -1.84 -2.77 9.20
C LEU A 58 -1.42 -4.23 9.30
N THR A 59 -2.36 -5.17 9.43
CA THR A 59 -2.07 -6.61 9.47
C THR A 59 -1.45 -7.08 8.15
N SER A 60 -2.03 -6.71 7.01
CA SER A 60 -1.48 -7.06 5.70
C SER A 60 -0.12 -6.42 5.43
N ALA A 61 0.07 -5.15 5.80
CA ALA A 61 1.36 -4.46 5.69
C ALA A 61 2.44 -5.11 6.59
N ALA A 62 2.10 -5.44 7.83
CA ALA A 62 3.01 -6.13 8.75
C ALA A 62 3.42 -7.51 8.20
N ARG A 63 2.48 -8.25 7.61
CA ARG A 63 2.75 -9.53 6.96
C ARG A 63 3.70 -9.38 5.77
N ARG A 64 3.43 -8.44 4.86
CA ARG A 64 4.32 -8.16 3.72
C ARG A 64 5.73 -7.76 4.17
N SER A 65 5.84 -6.91 5.20
CA SER A 65 7.12 -6.52 5.78
C SER A 65 7.89 -7.72 6.34
N HIS A 66 7.19 -8.61 7.05
CA HIS A 66 7.81 -9.81 7.63
C HIS A 66 8.32 -10.78 6.56
N THR A 67 7.49 -11.05 5.55
CA THR A 67 7.88 -11.85 4.38
C THR A 67 9.09 -11.25 3.67
N ALA A 68 9.13 -9.92 3.48
CA ALA A 68 10.28 -9.26 2.88
C ALA A 68 11.56 -9.44 3.73
N GLN A 69 11.46 -9.33 5.06
CA GLN A 69 12.60 -9.56 5.96
C GLN A 69 13.13 -11.01 5.87
N LEU A 70 12.24 -12.00 5.80
CA LEU A 70 12.62 -13.41 5.60
C LEU A 70 13.34 -13.61 4.25
N VAL A 71 12.78 -13.05 3.17
CA VAL A 71 13.38 -13.16 1.83
C VAL A 71 14.77 -12.52 1.78
N LEU A 72 14.96 -11.36 2.42
CA LEU A 72 16.26 -10.70 2.48
C LEU A 72 17.28 -11.51 3.29
N ALA A 73 16.86 -12.11 4.41
CA ALA A 73 17.71 -13.00 5.20
C ALA A 73 18.14 -14.24 4.40
N GLU A 74 17.23 -14.84 3.63
CA GLU A 74 17.52 -15.97 2.74
C GLU A 74 18.48 -15.58 1.61
N ILE A 75 18.28 -14.41 0.99
CA ILE A 75 19.21 -13.91 -0.06
C ILE A 75 20.61 -13.69 0.52
N SER A 76 20.71 -13.06 1.70
CA SER A 76 21.99 -12.83 2.39
C SER A 76 22.71 -14.15 2.70
N ARG A 77 21.96 -15.15 3.21
CA ARG A 77 22.45 -16.51 3.42
C ARG A 77 22.99 -17.12 2.13
N ASP A 78 22.19 -17.10 1.08
CA ASP A 78 22.54 -17.77 -0.18
C ASP A 78 23.76 -17.12 -0.84
N GLN A 79 23.86 -15.78 -0.80
CA GLN A 79 25.05 -15.05 -1.26
C GLN A 79 26.30 -15.42 -0.46
N LYS A 80 26.22 -15.41 0.87
CA LYS A 80 27.38 -15.73 1.73
C LYS A 80 27.83 -17.16 1.56
N LEU A 81 26.89 -18.12 1.53
CA LEU A 81 27.19 -19.53 1.35
C LEU A 81 27.75 -19.79 -0.05
N THR A 82 27.20 -19.20 -1.11
CA THR A 82 27.73 -19.36 -2.47
C THR A 82 29.19 -18.88 -2.55
N GLY A 83 29.50 -17.75 -1.92
CA GLY A 83 30.87 -17.23 -1.83
C GLY A 83 31.83 -18.22 -1.16
N LEU A 84 31.46 -18.75 -0.01
CA LEU A 84 32.28 -19.71 0.74
C LEU A 84 32.42 -21.06 0.03
N HIS A 85 31.35 -21.58 -0.58
CA HIS A 85 31.42 -22.84 -1.33
C HIS A 85 32.32 -22.72 -2.57
N ARG A 86 32.35 -21.55 -3.22
CA ARG A 86 33.29 -21.29 -4.32
C ARG A 86 34.73 -21.32 -3.83
N GLU A 87 35.04 -20.60 -2.75
CA GLU A 87 36.38 -20.60 -2.15
C GLU A 87 36.84 -22.01 -1.71
N LEU A 88 35.92 -22.80 -1.14
CA LEU A 88 36.16 -24.19 -0.79
C LEU A 88 36.46 -25.06 -2.03
N THR A 89 35.70 -24.86 -3.11
CA THR A 89 35.90 -25.59 -4.37
C THR A 89 37.25 -25.22 -4.97
N ASP A 90 37.57 -23.92 -5.04
CA ASP A 90 38.84 -23.43 -5.57
C ASP A 90 40.02 -23.99 -4.75
N SER A 91 39.93 -23.98 -3.41
CA SER A 91 40.96 -24.54 -2.52
C SER A 91 41.12 -26.04 -2.71
N ARG A 92 40.02 -26.81 -2.86
CA ARG A 92 40.10 -28.25 -3.15
C ARG A 92 40.73 -28.54 -4.51
N THR A 93 40.40 -27.76 -5.54
CA THR A 93 41.02 -27.92 -6.85
C THR A 93 42.52 -27.60 -6.82
N LEU A 94 42.92 -26.61 -6.03
CA LEU A 94 44.34 -26.29 -5.81
C LEU A 94 45.06 -27.43 -5.10
N LEU A 95 44.44 -28.02 -4.07
CA LEU A 95 45.00 -29.18 -3.37
C LEU A 95 45.20 -30.37 -4.30
N SER A 96 44.21 -30.71 -5.14
CA SER A 96 44.34 -31.80 -6.12
C SER A 96 45.48 -31.57 -7.11
N LYS A 97 45.61 -30.34 -7.64
CA LYS A 97 46.72 -29.98 -8.53
C LYS A 97 48.08 -30.06 -7.82
N LEU A 98 48.13 -29.62 -6.57
CA LEU A 98 49.34 -29.70 -5.75
C LEU A 98 49.73 -31.15 -5.47
N ASP A 99 48.75 -32.03 -5.23
CA ASP A 99 48.96 -33.47 -5.08
C ASP A 99 49.56 -34.10 -6.34
N GLU A 100 49.05 -33.75 -7.53
CA GLU A 100 49.61 -34.21 -8.80
C GLU A 100 51.06 -33.77 -9.02
N VAL A 101 51.39 -32.53 -8.63
CA VAL A 101 52.75 -31.98 -8.75
C VAL A 101 53.71 -32.67 -7.80
N ILE A 102 53.32 -32.82 -6.52
CA ILE A 102 54.16 -33.48 -5.51
C ILE A 102 54.38 -34.96 -5.87
N HIS A 103 53.38 -35.63 -6.43
CA HIS A 103 53.51 -37.02 -6.88
C HIS A 103 54.55 -37.16 -8.00
N ARG A 104 54.61 -36.21 -8.95
CA ARG A 104 55.65 -36.19 -10.00
C ARG A 104 57.01 -35.71 -9.51
N PHE A 105 57.02 -34.78 -8.56
CA PHE A 105 58.22 -34.10 -8.07
C PHE A 105 58.19 -34.00 -6.54
N PRO A 106 58.66 -35.02 -5.81
CA PRO A 106 58.66 -35.00 -4.34
C PRO A 106 59.51 -33.83 -3.81
N ASN A 107 58.86 -32.89 -3.12
CA ASN A 107 59.51 -31.68 -2.60
C ASN A 107 58.94 -31.33 -1.22
N LYS A 108 59.81 -31.23 -0.20
CA LYS A 108 59.43 -30.91 1.19
C LYS A 108 58.74 -29.54 1.34
N GLY A 109 59.10 -28.55 0.53
CA GLY A 109 58.46 -27.23 0.55
C GLY A 109 57.01 -27.28 0.05
N LEU A 110 56.75 -28.07 -0.98
CA LEU A 110 55.39 -28.27 -1.50
C LEU A 110 54.52 -29.07 -0.53
N GLU A 111 55.10 -30.02 0.22
CA GLU A 111 54.41 -30.75 1.30
C GLU A 111 53.90 -29.82 2.40
N VAL A 112 54.68 -28.80 2.79
CA VAL A 112 54.22 -27.80 3.77
C VAL A 112 53.02 -27.01 3.23
N ILE A 113 53.07 -26.56 1.98
CA ILE A 113 51.98 -25.83 1.32
C ILE A 113 50.73 -26.72 1.20
N ARG A 114 50.90 -28.02 0.96
CA ARG A 114 49.80 -29.00 0.92
C ARG A 114 49.09 -29.08 2.26
N GLU A 115 49.83 -29.23 3.35
CA GLU A 115 49.24 -29.29 4.69
C GLU A 115 48.55 -27.96 5.05
N GLU A 116 49.14 -26.81 4.69
CA GLU A 116 48.50 -25.51 4.85
C GLU A 116 47.17 -25.41 4.06
N CYS A 117 47.16 -25.88 2.80
CA CYS A 117 45.95 -25.92 1.98
C CYS A 117 44.85 -26.82 2.59
N LYS A 118 45.23 -27.96 3.17
CA LYS A 118 44.30 -28.84 3.91
C LYS A 118 43.72 -28.16 5.15
N ILE A 119 44.52 -27.38 5.88
CA ILE A 119 44.05 -26.60 7.03
C ILE A 119 43.05 -25.53 6.57
N ASN A 120 43.36 -24.80 5.50
CA ASN A 120 42.47 -23.77 4.94
C ASN A 120 41.14 -24.35 4.47
N ILE A 121 41.14 -25.54 3.86
CA ILE A 121 39.91 -26.27 3.47
C ILE A 121 39.06 -26.60 4.71
N LYS A 122 39.66 -27.15 5.76
CA LYS A 122 38.94 -27.45 7.02
C LYS A 122 38.38 -26.18 7.67
N GLU A 123 39.11 -25.08 7.62
CA GLU A 123 38.64 -23.80 8.14
C GLU A 123 37.47 -23.24 7.32
N ALA A 124 37.55 -23.32 5.99
CA ALA A 124 36.47 -22.92 5.09
C ALA A 124 35.19 -23.76 5.32
N GLU A 125 35.32 -25.07 5.50
CA GLU A 125 34.21 -25.96 5.87
C GLU A 125 33.57 -25.54 7.19
N LYS A 126 34.38 -25.26 8.22
CA LYS A 126 33.89 -24.77 9.51
C LYS A 126 33.16 -23.43 9.38
N LYS A 127 33.68 -22.50 8.57
CA LYS A 127 33.02 -21.21 8.27
C LYS A 127 31.67 -21.40 7.58
N ILE A 128 31.57 -22.35 6.65
CA ILE A 128 30.31 -22.69 5.98
C ILE A 128 29.29 -23.22 6.99
N SER A 129 29.66 -24.19 7.82
CA SER A 129 28.76 -24.75 8.83
C SER A 129 28.30 -23.71 9.85
N ALA A 130 29.20 -22.83 10.30
CA ALA A 130 28.87 -21.74 11.20
C ALA A 130 27.90 -20.73 10.56
N ALA A 131 28.16 -20.33 9.30
CA ALA A 131 27.26 -19.44 8.56
C ALA A 131 25.88 -20.07 8.34
N GLN A 132 25.82 -21.35 7.96
CA GLN A 132 24.55 -22.09 7.80
C GLN A 132 23.74 -22.11 9.09
N LYS A 133 24.38 -22.38 10.23
CA LYS A 133 23.72 -22.38 11.54
C LYS A 133 23.18 -21.00 11.89
N HIS A 134 24.00 -19.96 11.76
CA HIS A 134 23.63 -18.59 12.10
C HIS A 134 22.41 -18.11 11.30
N TYR A 135 22.39 -18.29 9.98
CA TYR A 135 21.26 -17.86 9.16
C TYR A 135 20.00 -18.71 9.39
N ARG A 136 20.14 -20.00 9.74
CA ARG A 136 19.00 -20.83 10.13
C ARG A 136 18.35 -20.29 11.40
N GLU A 137 19.15 -20.02 12.42
CA GLU A 137 18.67 -19.45 13.69
C GLU A 137 17.99 -18.09 13.49
N LEU A 138 18.55 -17.20 12.65
CA LEU A 138 17.92 -15.92 12.32
C LEU A 138 16.57 -16.09 11.63
N ILE A 139 16.47 -17.00 10.66
CA ILE A 139 15.22 -17.28 9.96
C ILE A 139 14.18 -17.89 10.91
N ASP A 140 14.60 -18.79 11.80
CA ASP A 140 13.70 -19.45 12.76
C ASP A 140 13.20 -18.47 13.82
N GLN A 141 14.06 -17.60 14.37
CA GLN A 141 13.65 -16.50 15.26
C GLN A 141 12.61 -15.61 14.58
N GLN A 142 12.86 -15.25 13.33
CA GLN A 142 11.96 -14.42 12.56
C GLN A 142 10.61 -15.11 12.33
N LYS A 143 10.60 -16.40 11.99
CA LYS A 143 9.36 -17.19 11.88
C LYS A 143 8.59 -17.28 13.20
N ASN A 144 9.30 -17.42 14.33
CA ASN A 144 8.66 -17.46 15.65
C ASN A 144 7.96 -16.14 15.99
N ILE A 145 8.62 -14.99 15.73
CA ILE A 145 8.01 -13.66 15.91
C ILE A 145 6.71 -13.51 15.11
N ARG A 146 6.65 -14.09 13.89
CA ARG A 146 5.41 -14.11 13.09
C ARG A 146 4.32 -14.97 13.74
N SER A 147 4.68 -16.14 14.26
CA SER A 147 3.75 -17.04 14.95
C SER A 147 3.14 -16.40 16.19
N GLU A 148 3.97 -15.80 17.06
CA GLU A 148 3.53 -15.11 18.28
C GLU A 148 2.61 -13.92 17.97
N LYS A 149 2.91 -13.17 16.89
CA LYS A 149 2.10 -12.02 16.49
C LYS A 149 0.74 -12.42 15.90
N LEU A 150 0.67 -13.56 15.21
CA LEU A 150 -0.59 -14.12 14.71
C LEU A 150 -1.47 -14.64 15.85
N GLN A 151 -0.88 -15.23 16.89
CA GLN A 151 -1.60 -15.69 18.09
C GLN A 151 -2.17 -14.53 18.91
N ASN A 152 -1.40 -13.45 19.11
CA ASN A 152 -1.84 -12.29 19.89
C ASN A 152 -2.94 -11.44 19.22
N HIS A 153 -3.11 -11.53 17.90
CA HIS A 153 -4.23 -10.88 17.20
C HIS A 153 -5.53 -11.69 17.30
N ASN A 154 -5.46 -13.02 17.46
CA ASN A 154 -6.63 -13.87 17.66
C ASN A 154 -7.20 -13.77 19.09
N SER A 155 -6.39 -13.37 20.07
CA SER A 155 -6.84 -13.16 21.47
C SER A 155 -7.33 -11.73 21.78
N ASN A 156 -7.15 -10.78 20.85
CA ASN A 156 -7.61 -9.39 21.00
C ASN A 156 -8.72 -9.02 20.01
N GLN A 157 -9.56 -9.98 19.64
CA GLN A 157 -10.86 -9.63 19.10
C GLN A 157 -11.68 -9.11 20.28
N PRO A 158 -12.10 -7.83 20.30
CA PRO A 158 -13.04 -7.38 21.32
C PRO A 158 -14.29 -8.23 21.14
N GLU A 159 -14.55 -9.08 22.13
CA GLU A 159 -15.81 -9.77 22.31
C GLU A 159 -16.90 -8.74 22.02
N ALA A 160 -17.74 -9.01 21.01
CA ALA A 160 -18.76 -8.10 20.58
C ALA A 160 -19.59 -7.72 21.81
N ALA A 161 -19.40 -6.50 22.31
CA ALA A 161 -20.23 -5.98 23.38
C ALA A 161 -21.66 -6.08 22.88
N ALA A 162 -22.44 -6.93 23.54
CA ALA A 162 -23.84 -7.15 23.25
C ALA A 162 -24.52 -5.78 23.02
N PRO A 163 -25.43 -5.67 22.05
CA PRO A 163 -26.02 -4.39 21.68
C PRO A 163 -26.59 -3.74 22.94
N SER A 164 -26.00 -2.63 23.35
CA SER A 164 -26.53 -1.80 24.42
C SER A 164 -27.91 -1.38 23.95
N LYS A 165 -28.94 -1.87 24.66
CA LYS A 165 -30.34 -1.53 24.41
C LYS A 165 -30.45 -0.01 24.20
N PRO A 166 -31.21 0.46 23.20
CA PRO A 166 -31.49 1.88 23.10
C PRO A 166 -32.14 2.33 24.41
N LEU A 167 -31.62 3.43 24.97
CA LEU A 167 -32.22 4.15 26.08
C LEU A 167 -33.59 4.70 25.64
N SER A 168 -34.59 3.84 25.63
CA SER A 168 -36.01 4.17 25.47
C SER A 168 -36.84 3.46 26.56
N ALA A 169 -36.28 3.39 27.77
CA ALA A 169 -36.95 2.85 28.94
C ALA A 169 -37.07 3.93 30.03
N ALA A 170 -37.66 5.07 29.69
CA ALA A 170 -38.10 6.06 30.66
C ALA A 170 -39.37 6.77 30.20
N ALA A 171 -40.41 5.99 29.90
CA ALA A 171 -41.79 6.46 29.95
C ALA A 171 -42.71 5.25 30.09
N LYS A 172 -42.82 4.74 31.33
CA LYS A 172 -43.92 3.85 31.70
C LYS A 172 -45.23 4.62 31.56
N VAL A 173 -46.11 4.07 30.72
CA VAL A 173 -47.50 3.74 31.03
C VAL A 173 -48.31 4.84 31.73
N PHE A 174 -49.20 5.48 30.96
CA PHE A 174 -50.57 5.68 31.41
C PHE A 174 -51.52 5.57 30.23
N VAL A 175 -52.27 4.47 30.20
CA VAL A 175 -53.47 4.28 29.36
C VAL A 175 -54.66 4.71 30.22
N PRO A 176 -55.67 5.36 29.62
CA PRO A 176 -57.00 4.75 29.74
C PRO A 176 -57.61 4.43 28.37
N GLN A 177 -58.24 3.27 28.34
CA GLN A 177 -58.93 2.62 27.23
C GLN A 177 -60.41 3.03 27.23
N ALA A 178 -60.99 3.29 26.05
CA ALA A 178 -62.42 3.15 25.73
C ALA A 178 -62.58 3.16 24.19
N THR A 179 -62.66 1.99 23.54
CA THR A 179 -63.90 1.36 23.01
C THR A 179 -64.59 2.10 21.86
N GLY A 180 -64.69 1.45 20.70
CA GLY A 180 -65.83 1.59 19.79
C GLY A 180 -65.51 2.01 18.34
N PRO A 181 -65.94 1.25 17.31
CA PRO A 181 -65.42 1.35 15.94
C PRO A 181 -66.39 2.01 14.94
N SER A 182 -65.87 2.55 13.83
CA SER A 182 -66.51 2.67 12.49
C SER A 182 -65.65 3.59 11.61
N SER A 183 -65.02 3.10 10.54
CA SER A 183 -65.54 2.75 9.20
C SER A 183 -65.47 3.91 8.19
N ARG A 184 -65.05 3.55 6.96
CA ARG A 184 -65.16 4.26 5.67
C ARG A 184 -64.07 5.32 5.41
N SER A 185 -63.12 5.08 4.50
CA SER A 185 -63.18 4.96 3.03
C SER A 185 -63.09 6.30 2.31
N ALA A 186 -62.17 6.32 1.33
CA ALA A 186 -62.10 7.17 0.15
C ALA A 186 -61.78 8.66 0.41
N SER A 187 -61.10 9.39 -0.46
CA SER A 187 -60.30 9.20 -1.68
C SER A 187 -60.00 10.64 -2.10
N THR A 188 -59.09 10.79 -3.07
CA THR A 188 -59.07 11.93 -4.02
C THR A 188 -58.67 13.28 -3.41
N GLN A 189 -57.88 14.12 -4.06
CA GLN A 189 -57.02 14.14 -5.24
C GLN A 189 -56.60 15.62 -5.30
N SER A 190 -55.48 15.90 -5.99
CA SER A 190 -55.28 17.13 -6.79
C SER A 190 -55.25 18.48 -6.03
N SER A 191 -54.46 19.48 -6.38
CA SER A 191 -53.52 19.70 -7.49
C SER A 191 -53.00 21.14 -7.36
N ALA A 192 -51.82 21.38 -7.92
CA ALA A 192 -51.47 22.52 -8.79
C ALA A 192 -51.66 23.95 -8.26
N ALA A 193 -50.55 24.71 -8.18
CA ALA A 193 -50.16 25.73 -9.19
C ALA A 193 -50.64 27.13 -8.76
N ALA A 194 -50.02 28.26 -9.08
CA ALA A 194 -48.76 28.65 -9.71
C ALA A 194 -48.63 30.18 -9.55
N ALA A 195 -47.42 30.71 -9.79
CA ALA A 195 -47.14 32.05 -10.35
C ALA A 195 -47.51 33.29 -9.47
N GLU A 196 -46.91 34.49 -9.56
CA GLU A 196 -45.85 35.05 -10.40
C GLU A 196 -45.32 36.35 -9.73
N ALA A 197 -44.14 36.75 -10.19
CA ALA A 197 -43.36 38.00 -10.11
C ALA A 197 -43.94 39.31 -9.53
N ALA A 198 -43.08 40.08 -8.84
CA ALA A 198 -42.56 41.39 -9.30
C ALA A 198 -41.49 42.01 -8.34
N ALA A 199 -40.44 42.60 -8.91
CA ALA A 199 -39.44 43.52 -8.30
C ALA A 199 -39.72 44.98 -8.80
N PRO A 200 -38.96 46.09 -8.48
CA PRO A 200 -37.63 46.27 -7.85
C PRO A 200 -37.55 47.55 -6.92
N PRO A 201 -36.45 48.35 -6.82
CA PRO A 201 -35.09 48.12 -6.27
C PRO A 201 -34.66 49.12 -5.15
N SER A 202 -33.54 48.86 -4.43
CA SER A 202 -32.37 49.80 -4.29
C SER A 202 -31.36 49.46 -3.17
N LYS A 203 -30.12 49.15 -3.61
CA LYS A 203 -28.79 49.54 -3.08
C LYS A 203 -28.53 49.60 -1.55
N LYS A 204 -27.60 48.76 -1.06
CA LYS A 204 -26.32 49.17 -0.43
C LYS A 204 -25.35 47.99 -0.19
N LYS A 205 -24.08 48.38 -0.08
CA LYS A 205 -22.79 47.71 -0.37
C LYS A 205 -22.19 47.02 0.89
N LEU A 206 -21.73 45.76 0.73
CA LEU A 206 -20.60 44.96 1.36
C LEU A 206 -20.22 45.10 2.87
N PRO A 207 -19.40 44.19 3.47
CA PRO A 207 -19.01 42.81 3.10
C PRO A 207 -19.02 41.74 4.24
N ASN A 208 -19.43 40.52 3.85
CA ASN A 208 -18.80 39.19 4.02
C ASN A 208 -17.68 38.95 5.06
N ARG A 209 -17.77 37.84 5.85
CA ARG A 209 -16.79 36.72 5.77
C ARG A 209 -17.24 35.41 6.45
N LYS A 210 -17.24 34.35 5.63
CA LYS A 210 -17.21 32.90 5.92
C LYS A 210 -15.97 32.46 6.73
N LEU A 211 -15.99 31.22 7.27
CA LEU A 211 -14.86 30.31 7.06
C LEU A 211 -15.23 28.82 7.16
N ASP A 212 -15.30 28.17 5.99
CA ASP A 212 -14.88 26.79 5.74
C ASP A 212 -13.55 26.87 4.94
N SER A 213 -12.59 26.01 5.26
CA SER A 213 -11.23 25.99 4.67
C SER A 213 -11.16 25.12 3.41
N HIS A 214 -10.76 25.73 2.28
CA HIS A 214 -10.37 25.11 1.01
C HIS A 214 -8.84 25.18 0.88
N SER A 215 -8.13 24.06 0.59
CA SER A 215 -6.65 24.11 0.40
C SER A 215 -6.24 24.74 -0.93
N SER A 216 -5.12 25.49 -0.92
CA SER A 216 -4.66 26.33 -2.04
C SER A 216 -3.85 25.54 -3.08
N VAL A 217 -3.72 26.07 -4.31
CA VAL A 217 -2.92 25.46 -5.39
C VAL A 217 -1.46 25.26 -4.97
N PHE A 218 -0.95 26.15 -4.12
CA PHE A 218 0.41 26.06 -3.57
C PHE A 218 0.59 24.86 -2.64
N ASP A 219 -0.39 24.58 -1.77
CA ASP A 219 -0.34 23.43 -0.86
C ASP A 219 -0.35 22.11 -1.65
N LYS A 220 -1.20 22.04 -2.67
CA LYS A 220 -1.28 20.89 -3.60
C LYS A 220 -0.01 20.73 -4.44
N ALA A 221 0.62 21.83 -4.84
CA ALA A 221 1.89 21.80 -5.57
C ALA A 221 3.03 21.33 -4.65
N MET A 222 3.05 21.77 -3.40
CA MET A 222 4.02 21.35 -2.39
C MET A 222 3.91 19.85 -2.09
N GLU A 223 2.68 19.33 -1.94
CA GLU A 223 2.43 17.90 -1.78
C GLU A 223 2.89 17.12 -3.00
N SER A 224 2.56 17.59 -4.19
CA SER A 224 2.96 16.95 -5.45
C SER A 224 4.48 16.93 -5.64
N LEU A 225 5.19 18.02 -5.30
CA LEU A 225 6.65 18.09 -5.39
C LEU A 225 7.35 17.24 -4.32
N THR A 226 6.78 17.16 -3.12
CA THR A 226 7.27 16.27 -2.06
C THR A 226 7.07 14.80 -2.45
N ALA A 227 5.98 14.49 -3.16
CA ALA A 227 5.73 13.16 -3.74
C ALA A 227 6.65 12.84 -4.92
N MET A 228 6.95 13.82 -5.78
CA MET A 228 7.83 13.62 -6.95
C MET A 228 9.31 13.56 -6.59
N PHE A 229 9.76 14.29 -5.56
CA PHE A 229 11.15 14.30 -5.12
C PHE A 229 11.28 14.00 -3.62
N PRO A 230 11.05 12.73 -3.21
CA PRO A 230 11.01 12.36 -1.79
C PRO A 230 12.35 12.51 -1.06
N HIS A 231 13.46 12.60 -1.81
CA HIS A 231 14.81 12.76 -1.26
C HIS A 231 15.18 14.22 -0.95
N TYR A 232 14.30 15.17 -1.25
CA TYR A 232 14.48 16.58 -0.93
C TYR A 232 13.59 16.96 0.24
N SER A 233 14.15 17.70 1.20
CA SER A 233 13.36 18.12 2.34
C SER A 233 12.37 19.22 1.95
N LYS A 234 11.28 19.37 2.71
CA LYS A 234 10.29 20.45 2.51
C LYS A 234 10.92 21.86 2.36
N PRO A 235 11.93 22.27 3.16
CA PRO A 235 12.61 23.55 2.94
C PRO A 235 13.43 23.61 1.64
N ASP A 236 13.95 22.48 1.14
CA ASP A 236 14.64 22.43 -0.16
C ASP A 236 13.65 22.62 -1.32
N LEU A 237 12.49 21.98 -1.25
CA LEU A 237 11.43 22.14 -2.25
C LEU A 237 10.87 23.57 -2.28
N LEU A 238 10.71 24.19 -1.09
CA LEU A 238 10.36 25.61 -0.97
C LEU A 238 11.39 26.53 -1.63
N ARG A 239 12.68 26.23 -1.52
CA ARG A 239 13.76 26.98 -2.19
C ARG A 239 13.61 26.91 -3.71
N PHE A 240 13.35 25.72 -4.28
CA PHE A 240 13.16 25.58 -5.72
C PHE A 240 11.87 26.26 -6.22
N ILE A 241 10.79 26.29 -5.44
CA ILE A 241 9.58 27.04 -5.79
C ILE A 241 9.83 28.55 -5.79
N GLN A 242 10.62 29.05 -4.83
CA GLN A 242 11.02 30.46 -4.79
C GLN A 242 11.94 30.83 -5.97
N GLU A 243 12.81 29.91 -6.39
CA GLU A 243 13.69 30.09 -7.55
C GLU A 243 12.90 30.09 -8.88
N LEU A 244 11.87 29.25 -8.99
CA LEU A 244 10.93 29.31 -10.12
C LEU A 244 10.20 30.67 -10.18
N ARG A 245 9.87 31.26 -9.02
CA ARG A 245 9.20 32.56 -8.91
C ARG A 245 10.10 33.73 -9.35
N THR A 246 11.37 33.74 -8.95
CA THR A 246 12.32 34.80 -9.34
C THR A 246 12.64 34.73 -10.83
N THR A 247 12.79 33.52 -11.39
CA THR A 247 13.08 33.31 -12.81
C THR A 247 11.97 33.84 -13.73
N ARG A 248 10.71 33.85 -13.26
CA ARG A 248 9.53 34.29 -14.04
C ARG A 248 9.01 35.68 -13.67
N GLY A 249 9.81 36.52 -13.00
CA GLY A 249 9.44 37.92 -12.76
C GLY A 249 8.48 38.16 -11.60
N GLY A 250 8.37 37.21 -10.65
CA GLY A 250 7.84 37.49 -9.31
C GLY A 250 6.34 37.24 -9.05
N ASN A 251 5.54 36.80 -10.03
CA ASN A 251 4.10 36.58 -9.82
C ASN A 251 3.62 35.20 -10.34
N LEU A 252 2.96 34.39 -9.49
CA LEU A 252 2.55 32.99 -9.80
C LEU A 252 1.03 32.81 -9.94
N ASN A 253 0.24 33.89 -9.84
CA ASN A 253 -1.21 33.81 -9.61
C ASN A 253 -2.05 33.25 -10.78
N ASN A 254 -1.47 33.10 -11.97
CA ASN A 254 -2.13 32.54 -13.16
C ASN A 254 -1.56 31.18 -13.58
N MET A 255 -0.76 30.54 -12.74
CA MET A 255 -0.13 29.26 -13.08
C MET A 255 -0.98 28.09 -12.58
N THR A 256 -1.16 27.08 -13.43
CA THR A 256 -1.87 25.87 -13.01
C THR A 256 -1.01 25.05 -12.05
N LEU A 257 -1.65 24.20 -11.25
CA LEU A 257 -0.97 23.24 -10.37
C LEU A 257 0.09 22.44 -11.12
N GLN A 258 -0.26 21.98 -12.32
CA GLN A 258 0.60 21.15 -13.15
C GLN A 258 1.81 21.93 -13.68
N ASP A 259 1.63 23.15 -14.15
CA ASP A 259 2.73 23.99 -14.64
C ASP A 259 3.72 24.35 -13.52
N MET A 260 3.22 24.54 -12.30
CA MET A 260 4.05 24.80 -11.13
C MET A 260 4.86 23.56 -10.74
N VAL A 261 4.23 22.39 -10.71
CA VAL A 261 4.90 21.12 -10.39
C VAL A 261 5.92 20.75 -11.46
N SER A 262 5.57 20.86 -12.74
CA SER A 262 6.49 20.59 -13.86
C SER A 262 7.67 21.57 -13.89
N GLY A 263 7.43 22.87 -13.65
CA GLY A 263 8.49 23.88 -13.63
C GLY A 263 9.52 23.66 -12.53
N VAL A 264 9.07 23.25 -11.33
CA VAL A 264 9.99 22.93 -10.23
C VAL A 264 10.66 21.57 -10.42
N ALA A 265 9.95 20.58 -10.97
CA ALA A 265 10.53 19.28 -11.28
C ALA A 265 11.70 19.38 -12.27
N GLN A 266 11.57 20.24 -13.28
CA GLN A 266 12.64 20.49 -14.25
C GLN A 266 13.87 21.14 -13.60
N LEU A 267 13.67 22.07 -12.67
CA LEU A 267 14.74 22.76 -11.95
C LEU A 267 15.52 21.79 -11.02
N ILE A 268 14.83 20.80 -10.45
CA ILE A 268 15.42 19.76 -9.60
C ILE A 268 16.26 18.78 -10.44
N LEU A 269 15.77 18.35 -11.59
CA LEU A 269 16.50 17.45 -12.49
C LEU A 269 17.77 18.10 -13.05
N ASP A 270 17.72 19.37 -13.48
CA ASP A 270 18.89 20.12 -13.96
C ASP A 270 19.97 20.29 -12.88
N HIS A 271 19.56 20.44 -11.62
CA HIS A 271 20.48 20.48 -10.49
C HIS A 271 21.14 19.11 -10.20
N GLN A 272 20.41 18.00 -10.36
CA GLN A 272 20.97 16.65 -10.23
C GLN A 272 22.00 16.33 -11.32
N ASP A 273 21.77 16.78 -12.56
CA ASP A 273 22.71 16.58 -13.66
C ASP A 273 24.01 17.39 -13.50
N LYS A 274 23.91 18.63 -12.99
CA LYS A 274 25.11 19.44 -12.65
C LYS A 274 25.94 18.80 -11.52
N LEU A 275 25.30 18.12 -10.57
CA LEU A 275 25.97 17.40 -9.49
C LEU A 275 26.52 16.03 -9.95
N SER A 276 25.82 15.30 -10.82
CA SER A 276 26.29 14.02 -11.37
C SER A 276 27.48 14.21 -12.33
N ALA A 277 27.48 15.28 -13.13
CA ALA A 277 28.61 15.68 -13.99
C ALA A 277 29.85 16.12 -13.17
N ALA A 278 29.66 16.79 -12.04
CA ALA A 278 30.75 17.12 -11.11
C ALA A 278 31.32 15.86 -10.41
N LYS A 279 30.49 14.83 -10.15
CA LYS A 279 30.88 13.58 -9.48
C LYS A 279 31.59 12.59 -10.40
N ALA A 280 31.29 12.59 -11.70
CA ALA A 280 31.98 11.78 -12.71
C ALA A 280 33.40 12.31 -13.05
N ASN A 281 33.68 13.59 -12.80
CA ASN A 281 35.01 14.21 -12.99
C ASN A 281 35.97 14.04 -11.78
N ALA A 282 35.57 13.25 -10.77
CA ALA A 282 36.40 12.85 -9.62
C ALA A 282 36.84 11.36 -9.68
N VAL A 283 37.12 10.88 -10.90
CA VAL A 283 38.31 10.10 -11.30
C VAL A 283 38.96 9.18 -10.23
N GLY A 284 38.59 7.90 -10.28
CA GLY A 284 39.54 6.79 -10.19
C GLY A 284 39.97 6.42 -11.61
N ARG A 285 41.18 6.85 -11.98
CA ARG A 285 41.77 6.83 -13.32
C ARG A 285 42.18 5.42 -13.73
N GLY A 286 41.52 4.85 -14.74
CA GLY A 286 42.00 3.70 -15.52
C GLY A 286 41.93 4.04 -17.01
N SER A 287 43.09 4.09 -17.67
CA SER A 287 43.26 4.59 -19.05
C SER A 287 42.51 3.79 -20.12
N PRO A 288 42.11 4.44 -21.24
CA PRO A 288 41.50 3.80 -22.39
C PRO A 288 42.57 3.40 -23.42
N ALA A 289 42.48 2.18 -23.95
CA ALA A 289 43.12 1.83 -25.22
C ALA A 289 42.02 1.63 -26.26
N HIS A 290 41.99 2.56 -27.22
CA HIS A 290 41.13 2.55 -28.39
C HIS A 290 41.58 1.48 -29.39
N THR A 291 40.62 0.70 -29.89
CA THR A 291 40.69 0.09 -31.22
C THR A 291 39.34 0.30 -31.91
N PRO A 292 39.31 0.70 -33.20
CA PRO A 292 38.08 1.08 -33.90
C PRO A 292 37.30 -0.17 -34.37
N PRO A 293 35.96 -0.12 -34.48
CA PRO A 293 35.20 -1.27 -34.99
C PRO A 293 35.20 -1.28 -36.51
N LEU A 294 35.74 -2.35 -37.10
CA LEU A 294 35.45 -2.72 -38.48
C LEU A 294 34.05 -3.37 -38.52
N LEU A 295 33.24 -2.84 -39.43
CA LEU A 295 31.92 -3.32 -39.81
C LEU A 295 31.98 -4.80 -40.20
N THR A 296 31.28 -5.67 -39.48
CA THR A 296 30.95 -7.02 -39.98
C THR A 296 29.53 -7.41 -39.60
N HIS A 297 28.73 -7.60 -40.65
CA HIS A 297 27.50 -8.39 -40.78
C HIS A 297 26.56 -8.54 -39.57
N SER A 298 25.35 -8.02 -39.78
CA SER A 298 24.14 -8.34 -39.03
C SER A 298 23.98 -9.85 -38.86
N THR A 299 24.28 -10.36 -37.67
CA THR A 299 23.91 -11.70 -37.25
C THR A 299 22.54 -11.62 -36.61
N VAL A 300 21.53 -12.11 -37.32
CA VAL A 300 20.09 -12.15 -36.95
C VAL A 300 19.82 -13.07 -35.74
N TRP A 301 20.84 -13.74 -35.21
CA TRP A 301 20.72 -14.66 -34.09
C TRP A 301 21.79 -14.36 -33.03
N GLN A 302 21.45 -13.53 -32.07
CA GLN A 302 22.19 -13.48 -30.81
C GLN A 302 21.80 -14.72 -29.99
N PRO A 303 22.76 -15.46 -29.40
CA PRO A 303 22.43 -16.42 -28.35
C PRO A 303 21.75 -15.64 -27.25
N VAL A 304 20.50 -15.98 -26.94
CA VAL A 304 19.84 -15.50 -25.72
C VAL A 304 20.79 -15.86 -24.59
N ARG A 305 21.45 -14.84 -24.00
CA ARG A 305 22.09 -15.00 -22.69
C ARG A 305 21.02 -15.67 -21.86
N SER A 306 21.28 -16.92 -21.45
CA SER A 306 20.41 -17.65 -20.54
C SER A 306 20.32 -16.77 -19.30
N GLN A 307 19.28 -15.94 -19.25
CA GLN A 307 18.91 -15.23 -18.05
C GLN A 307 18.57 -16.34 -17.09
N ARG A 308 19.53 -16.60 -16.20
CA ARG A 308 19.37 -17.52 -15.09
C ARG A 308 18.07 -17.12 -14.42
N ALA A 309 17.07 -17.99 -14.46
CA ALA A 309 15.74 -17.74 -13.95
C ALA A 309 15.87 -17.10 -12.56
N PRO A 310 15.48 -15.83 -12.38
CA PRO A 310 15.60 -15.21 -11.08
C PRO A 310 14.60 -15.92 -10.17
N GLY A 311 15.10 -16.51 -9.08
CA GLY A 311 14.38 -17.47 -8.24
C GLY A 311 12.90 -17.15 -8.06
N SER A 312 12.08 -18.19 -8.26
CA SER A 312 10.65 -18.29 -8.05
C SER A 312 10.26 -17.94 -6.61
N LYS A 313 10.14 -16.64 -6.33
CA LYS A 313 9.50 -16.14 -5.11
C LYS A 313 8.46 -15.12 -5.57
N ALA A 314 7.19 -15.49 -5.39
CA ALA A 314 6.03 -14.65 -5.66
C ALA A 314 6.05 -13.43 -4.74
N LEU A 315 5.68 -12.27 -5.28
CA LEU A 315 5.58 -11.04 -4.49
C LEU A 315 4.32 -11.00 -3.60
N ASN A 316 3.35 -11.87 -3.87
CA ASN A 316 2.01 -11.83 -3.28
C ASN A 316 1.43 -13.23 -2.97
N VAL A 317 2.27 -14.24 -2.67
CA VAL A 317 1.83 -15.65 -2.39
C VAL A 317 0.83 -15.76 -1.24
N GLU A 318 0.68 -14.69 -0.47
CA GLU A 318 -0.10 -14.60 0.75
C GLU A 318 -1.38 -13.76 0.57
N ASP A 319 -1.49 -12.94 -0.48
CA ASP A 319 -2.70 -12.14 -0.72
C ASP A 319 -3.82 -13.03 -1.31
N PRO A 320 -5.11 -12.77 -1.06
CA PRO A 320 -6.18 -13.54 -1.70
C PRO A 320 -6.12 -13.38 -3.23
N CYS A 321 -6.44 -14.45 -3.95
CA CYS A 321 -6.41 -14.47 -5.41
C CYS A 321 -7.37 -13.40 -5.96
N ILE A 322 -6.88 -12.43 -6.72
CA ILE A 322 -7.73 -11.32 -7.19
C ILE A 322 -8.77 -11.72 -8.27
N ILE A 323 -8.75 -12.98 -8.71
CA ILE A 323 -9.70 -13.51 -9.69
C ILE A 323 -10.94 -14.08 -8.97
N CYS A 324 -10.75 -14.85 -7.90
CA CYS A 324 -11.84 -15.45 -7.13
C CYS A 324 -12.07 -14.83 -5.74
N HIS A 325 -11.17 -13.98 -5.28
CA HIS A 325 -11.12 -13.35 -3.95
C HIS A 325 -11.00 -14.32 -2.76
N GLU A 326 -10.54 -15.56 -3.00
CA GLU A 326 -10.29 -16.56 -1.96
C GLU A 326 -8.81 -16.65 -1.60
N ASP A 327 -8.53 -17.14 -0.39
CA ASP A 327 -7.17 -17.36 0.10
C ASP A 327 -6.44 -18.39 -0.79
N MET A 328 -5.15 -18.16 -1.01
CA MET A 328 -4.32 -19.00 -1.87
C MET A 328 -3.48 -19.97 -1.04
N ASP A 329 -3.64 -21.26 -1.31
CA ASP A 329 -2.75 -22.29 -0.77
C ASP A 329 -1.45 -22.38 -1.59
N PRO A 330 -0.30 -22.61 -0.94
CA PRO A 330 1.00 -22.65 -1.62
C PRO A 330 1.10 -23.76 -2.67
N ASP A 331 0.31 -24.83 -2.55
CA ASP A 331 0.30 -25.95 -3.48
C ASP A 331 -0.50 -25.67 -4.76
N ASP A 332 -1.53 -24.81 -4.69
CA ASP A 332 -2.39 -24.45 -5.83
C ASP A 332 -2.05 -23.09 -6.45
N THR A 333 -0.92 -22.49 -6.06
CA THR A 333 -0.52 -21.15 -6.50
C THR A 333 0.45 -21.17 -7.68
N SER A 334 0.06 -20.50 -8.77
CA SER A 334 0.92 -20.26 -9.94
C SER A 334 1.48 -18.84 -9.94
N VAL A 335 2.79 -18.71 -10.22
CA VAL A 335 3.51 -17.43 -10.25
C VAL A 335 3.89 -17.07 -11.68
N LEU A 336 3.44 -15.92 -12.16
CA LEU A 336 3.79 -15.41 -13.50
C LEU A 336 5.20 -14.83 -13.55
N GLU A 337 5.74 -14.63 -14.75
CA GLU A 337 7.05 -13.99 -14.97
C GLU A 337 7.12 -12.55 -14.41
N CYS A 338 5.98 -11.85 -14.41
CA CYS A 338 5.81 -10.55 -13.76
C CYS A 338 5.72 -10.63 -12.22
N ARG A 339 5.96 -11.81 -11.62
CA ARG A 339 6.05 -12.09 -10.18
C ARG A 339 4.73 -12.06 -9.40
N HIS A 340 3.60 -11.90 -10.07
CA HIS A 340 2.28 -12.01 -9.45
C HIS A 340 1.80 -13.45 -9.37
N SER A 341 1.22 -13.82 -8.23
CA SER A 341 0.64 -15.12 -7.92
C SER A 341 -0.88 -15.12 -7.92
N PHE A 342 -1.45 -16.24 -8.36
CA PHE A 342 -2.89 -16.52 -8.50
C PHE A 342 -3.11 -18.03 -8.32
N HIS A 343 -4.33 -18.50 -8.03
CA HIS A 343 -4.61 -19.93 -8.16
C HIS A 343 -4.34 -20.39 -9.60
N THR A 344 -3.77 -21.58 -9.72
CA THR A 344 -3.38 -22.18 -10.99
C THR A 344 -4.55 -22.27 -11.97
N GLU A 345 -5.75 -22.64 -11.49
CA GLU A 345 -6.95 -22.70 -12.31
C GLU A 345 -7.48 -21.31 -12.70
N CYS A 346 -7.44 -20.35 -11.77
CA CYS A 346 -7.89 -18.99 -12.01
C CYS A 346 -7.07 -18.32 -13.10
N ILE A 347 -5.74 -18.41 -13.01
CA ILE A 347 -4.86 -17.77 -14.00
C ILE A 347 -4.83 -18.54 -15.33
N LYS A 348 -5.00 -19.87 -15.31
CA LYS A 348 -5.19 -20.66 -16.54
C LYS A 348 -6.44 -20.23 -17.30
N SER A 349 -7.54 -19.98 -16.59
CA SER A 349 -8.79 -19.52 -17.21
C SER A 349 -8.67 -18.10 -17.75
N TRP A 350 -8.04 -17.20 -17.00
CA TRP A 350 -7.81 -15.82 -17.43
C TRP A 350 -6.91 -15.73 -18.66
N LEU A 351 -5.80 -16.46 -18.70
CA LEU A 351 -4.84 -16.41 -19.82
C LEU A 351 -5.35 -17.04 -21.12
N LYS A 352 -6.43 -17.84 -21.06
CA LYS A 352 -7.14 -18.29 -22.27
C LYS A 352 -7.83 -17.12 -22.98
N GLU A 353 -8.40 -16.19 -22.21
CA GLU A 353 -9.15 -15.05 -22.73
C GLU A 353 -8.25 -13.82 -22.97
N GLN A 354 -7.38 -13.52 -22.00
CA GLN A 354 -6.53 -12.33 -21.98
C GLN A 354 -5.09 -12.72 -21.67
N ARG A 355 -4.18 -12.62 -22.66
CA ARG A 355 -2.75 -12.98 -22.55
C ARG A 355 -1.92 -11.99 -21.72
N THR A 356 -2.49 -11.42 -20.67
CA THR A 356 -1.92 -10.37 -19.83
C THR A 356 -2.20 -10.64 -18.37
N CYS A 357 -1.29 -10.29 -17.48
CA CYS A 357 -1.48 -10.39 -16.03
C CYS A 357 -2.68 -9.53 -15.56
N PRO A 358 -3.61 -10.07 -14.75
CA PRO A 358 -4.72 -9.30 -14.20
C PRO A 358 -4.28 -8.09 -13.34
N THR A 359 -3.12 -8.18 -12.68
CA THR A 359 -2.61 -7.14 -11.78
C THR A 359 -1.87 -6.03 -12.52
N CYS A 360 -0.92 -6.37 -13.40
CA CYS A 360 -0.03 -5.38 -14.02
C CYS A 360 -0.17 -5.26 -15.54
N ARG A 361 -1.08 -6.03 -16.16
CA ARG A 361 -1.35 -6.05 -17.61
C ARG A 361 -0.13 -6.37 -18.50
N THR A 362 0.98 -6.77 -17.91
CA THR A 362 2.14 -7.28 -18.65
C THR A 362 1.78 -8.61 -19.32
N HIS A 363 2.24 -8.83 -20.55
CA HIS A 363 2.05 -10.10 -21.22
C HIS A 363 2.61 -11.25 -20.38
N ALA A 364 1.81 -12.29 -20.23
CA ALA A 364 2.14 -13.43 -19.39
C ALA A 364 1.78 -14.71 -20.13
N LEU A 365 2.71 -15.67 -20.09
CA LEU A 365 2.54 -17.01 -20.61
C LEU A 365 2.73 -17.99 -19.45
N LEU A 366 1.98 -19.10 -19.47
CA LEU A 366 2.22 -20.19 -18.53
C LEU A 366 3.35 -21.05 -19.06
N THR A 367 4.30 -21.37 -18.19
CA THR A 367 5.41 -22.29 -18.51
C THR A 367 4.91 -23.68 -18.92
N ASP A 368 3.70 -24.07 -18.48
CA ASP A 368 3.05 -25.34 -18.82
C ASP A 368 2.59 -25.43 -20.29
N ASP A 369 2.30 -24.31 -20.95
CA ASP A 369 1.82 -24.30 -22.35
C ASP A 369 2.96 -24.58 -23.35
N PHE A 370 4.22 -24.49 -22.91
CA PHE A 370 5.41 -24.76 -23.73
C PHE A 370 6.45 -25.57 -22.95
N PRO A 371 6.36 -26.91 -22.95
CA PRO A 371 7.35 -27.77 -22.29
C PRO A 371 8.74 -27.50 -22.89
N LYS A 372 9.73 -27.29 -22.02
CA LYS A 372 11.14 -27.16 -22.44
C LYS A 372 11.55 -28.46 -23.12
N LEU A 373 11.78 -28.42 -24.43
CA LEU A 373 12.33 -29.57 -25.15
C LEU A 373 13.67 -29.97 -24.51
N PRO A 374 13.88 -31.26 -24.17
CA PRO A 374 15.15 -31.70 -23.62
C PRO A 374 16.26 -31.44 -24.65
N GLY A 375 17.21 -30.58 -24.28
CA GLY A 375 18.37 -30.26 -25.10
C GLY A 375 19.11 -31.54 -25.49
N ARG A 376 19.24 -31.77 -26.79
CA ARG A 376 19.98 -32.89 -27.38
C ARG A 376 21.41 -32.86 -26.82
N ARG A 377 21.75 -33.81 -25.96
CA ARG A 377 23.12 -33.98 -25.44
C ARG A 377 23.99 -34.39 -26.63
N HIS A 378 24.88 -33.52 -27.07
CA HIS A 378 25.99 -33.94 -27.92
C HIS A 378 26.91 -34.81 -27.05
N LEU A 379 26.76 -36.12 -27.18
CA LEU A 379 27.79 -37.08 -26.80
C LEU A 379 28.98 -36.83 -27.73
N ALA A 380 30.05 -36.26 -27.19
CA ALA A 380 31.34 -36.24 -27.87
C ALA A 380 31.98 -37.64 -27.70
N LEU A 381 32.25 -38.28 -28.84
CA LEU A 381 33.15 -39.42 -28.99
C LEU A 381 34.60 -38.99 -28.80
#